data_AF-C5LIA4-F1
#
_entry.id   AF-C5LIA4-F1
#
_cell.length_a   1.000
_cell.length_b   1.000
_cell.length_c   1.000
_cell.angle_alpha   90.00
_cell.angle_beta   90.00
_cell.angle_gamma   90.00
#
_symmetry.space_group_name_H-M   'P 1'
#
loop_
_entity.id
_entity.type
_entity.pdbx_description
1 polymer ?
#
loop_
_entity_poly.entity_id
_entity_poly.type
_entity_poly.pdbx_seq_one_letter_code
_entity_poly.pdbx_strand_id
1 'polypeptide(L)'
;MAVEIPRFTRAKMEISRESYNYPAVNPIKQDLFKDGSLREYPGAIYWNYGAAPQTFEDPNVEEEVGLYGDGDPLDLIEVGRPATQYHTGQIISVKILGALGLVDGGEADWKIIVIATDDPLFDRINDINDLESAYPNTISGIREWFRWYKYPTHGVINSFMHGGQPLNRRKAVDLVARTHVMWKRRFSPDSESYGV
;
A
#
# COMPACT_ATOMS: atom_id res chain seq x y z
N MET A 1 -9.62 -1.68 3.80
CA MET A 1 -8.17 -1.86 4.03
C MET A 1 -7.99 -2.99 5.02
N ALA A 2 -7.10 -3.93 4.75
CA ALA A 2 -6.59 -4.87 5.73
C ALA A 2 -5.33 -4.25 6.35
N VAL A 3 -5.37 -3.94 7.65
CA VAL A 3 -4.25 -3.29 8.35
C VAL A 3 -3.18 -4.33 8.64
N GLU A 4 -1.95 -4.09 8.20
CA GLU A 4 -0.81 -4.96 8.45
C GLU A 4 0.07 -4.38 9.56
N ILE A 5 0.45 -3.10 9.42
CA ILE A 5 1.39 -2.43 10.31
C ILE A 5 0.69 -1.23 10.96
N PRO A 6 0.37 -1.31 12.26
CA PRO A 6 -0.16 -0.19 13.01
C PRO A 6 0.76 1.02 12.98
N ARG A 7 0.16 2.21 13.00
CA ARG A 7 0.87 3.48 13.17
C ARG A 7 1.89 3.41 14.32
N PHE A 8 3.04 4.03 14.14
CA PHE A 8 4.14 4.12 15.13
C PHE A 8 4.75 2.77 15.55
N THR A 9 4.50 1.70 14.78
CA THR A 9 5.17 0.41 14.96
C THR A 9 6.21 0.16 13.87
N ARG A 10 7.01 -0.90 14.05
CA ARG A 10 8.20 -1.19 13.22
C ARG A 10 8.23 -2.60 12.64
N ALA A 11 7.48 -3.54 13.23
CA ALA A 11 7.43 -4.91 12.72
C ALA A 11 6.88 -4.90 11.29
N LYS A 12 7.65 -5.43 10.34
CA LYS A 12 7.20 -5.53 8.94
C LYS A 12 6.25 -6.71 8.83
N MET A 13 4.98 -6.44 9.05
CA MET A 13 3.90 -7.41 8.87
C MET A 13 3.40 -7.34 7.43
N GLU A 14 3.08 -8.49 6.85
CA GLU A 14 2.57 -8.59 5.47
C GLU A 14 1.61 -9.77 5.32
N ILE A 15 0.59 -9.64 4.46
CA ILE A 15 -0.26 -10.73 4.01
C ILE A 15 0.60 -11.73 3.24
N SER A 16 0.69 -12.96 3.73
CA SER A 16 1.48 -13.98 3.08
C SER A 16 0.80 -14.49 1.80
N ARG A 17 1.53 -14.40 0.69
CA ARG A 17 1.15 -15.01 -0.59
C ARG A 17 1.18 -16.53 -0.60
N GLU A 18 1.97 -17.14 0.29
CA GLU A 18 2.07 -18.58 0.41
C GLU A 18 0.91 -19.10 1.26
N SER A 19 0.06 -19.94 0.67
CA SER A 19 -0.93 -20.69 1.44
C SER A 19 -0.23 -21.80 2.22
N TYR A 20 -0.31 -21.77 3.54
CA TYR A 20 0.15 -22.86 4.40
C TYR A 20 -0.82 -24.06 4.34
N ASN A 21 -0.40 -25.20 4.88
CA ASN A 21 -1.07 -26.53 4.88
C ASN A 21 -2.49 -26.62 5.51
N TYR A 22 -3.22 -25.51 5.66
CA TYR A 22 -4.63 -25.42 6.09
C TYR A 22 -5.46 -24.86 4.93
N PRO A 23 -6.82 -24.96 4.90
CA PRO A 23 -7.59 -24.51 3.72
C PRO A 23 -7.12 -23.13 3.28
N ALA A 24 -6.78 -22.99 1.99
CA ALA A 24 -5.91 -21.94 1.46
C ALA A 24 -6.28 -20.53 1.95
N VAL A 25 -5.59 -20.08 2.99
CA VAL A 25 -5.69 -18.73 3.55
C VAL A 25 -4.35 -18.02 3.44
N ASN A 26 -4.40 -16.69 3.36
CA ASN A 26 -3.25 -15.79 3.31
C ASN A 26 -3.10 -15.10 4.68
N PRO A 27 -2.40 -15.71 5.66
CA PRO A 27 -2.24 -15.10 6.99
C PRO A 27 -1.31 -13.89 6.94
N ILE A 28 -1.52 -12.93 7.84
CA ILE A 28 -0.53 -11.87 8.06
C ILE A 28 0.61 -12.43 8.92
N LYS A 29 1.86 -12.29 8.46
CA LYS A 29 3.06 -12.73 9.17
C LYS A 29 4.11 -11.63 9.16
N GLN A 30 5.05 -11.69 10.11
CA GLN A 30 6.21 -10.81 10.06
C GLN A 30 7.21 -11.33 9.02
N ASP A 31 7.67 -10.45 8.15
CA ASP A 31 8.72 -10.74 7.17
C ASP A 31 10.03 -11.11 7.89
N LEU A 32 10.89 -11.88 7.22
CA LEU A 32 12.16 -12.34 7.76
C LEU A 32 13.32 -11.78 6.94
N PHE A 33 14.42 -11.44 7.61
CA PHE A 33 15.69 -11.27 6.93
C PHE A 33 16.19 -12.62 6.39
N LYS A 34 17.18 -12.58 5.48
CA LYS A 34 17.78 -13.79 4.88
C LYS A 34 18.37 -14.76 5.91
N ASP A 35 18.74 -14.26 7.09
CA ASP A 35 19.27 -15.06 8.20
C ASP A 35 18.17 -15.68 9.09
N GLY A 36 16.89 -15.44 8.77
CA GLY A 36 15.74 -15.93 9.51
C GLY A 36 15.32 -15.05 10.69
N SER A 37 16.00 -13.93 10.94
CA SER A 37 15.59 -13.00 12.00
C SER A 37 14.37 -12.16 11.58
N LEU A 38 13.56 -11.74 12.56
CA LEU A 38 12.36 -10.93 12.34
C LEU A 38 12.72 -9.57 11.75
N ARG A 39 12.07 -9.20 10.64
CA ARG A 39 12.32 -7.92 9.97
C ARG A 39 11.57 -6.79 10.66
N GLU A 40 12.30 -5.72 10.96
CA GLU A 40 11.75 -4.44 11.42
C GLU A 40 12.21 -3.31 10.51
N TYR A 41 11.38 -2.28 10.37
CA TYR A 41 11.82 -1.03 9.78
C TYR A 41 12.85 -0.32 10.68
N PRO A 42 13.85 0.36 10.09
CA PRO A 42 14.83 1.15 10.86
C PRO A 42 14.18 2.28 11.67
N GLY A 43 13.07 2.83 11.19
CA GLY A 43 12.23 3.79 11.89
C GLY A 43 10.76 3.38 11.82
N ALA A 44 9.95 3.84 12.78
CA ALA A 44 8.52 3.53 12.77
C ALA A 44 7.82 4.14 11.54
N ILE A 45 6.82 3.44 11.02
CA ILE A 45 5.90 4.03 10.05
C ILE A 45 4.94 4.98 10.79
N TYR A 46 4.69 6.16 10.25
CA TYR A 46 3.89 7.19 10.95
C TYR A 46 2.39 7.17 10.64
N TRP A 47 1.96 6.15 9.89
CA TRP A 47 0.59 5.92 9.45
C TRP A 47 0.21 4.47 9.69
N ASN A 48 -1.09 4.17 9.71
CA ASN A 48 -1.50 2.77 9.62
C ASN A 48 -1.29 2.32 8.17
N TYR A 49 -0.64 1.17 8.01
CA TYR A 49 -0.25 0.63 6.71
C TYR A 49 -0.80 -0.76 6.52
N GLY A 50 -1.07 -1.13 5.29
CA GLY A 50 -1.56 -2.44 4.91
C GLY A 50 -2.01 -2.43 3.46
N ALA A 51 -2.90 -3.34 3.10
CA ALA A 51 -3.25 -3.55 1.70
C ALA A 51 -4.75 -3.47 1.41
N ALA A 52 -5.08 -3.29 0.13
CA ALA A 52 -6.42 -3.51 -0.38
C ALA A 52 -6.61 -5.02 -0.63
N PRO A 53 -7.62 -5.66 -0.03
CA PRO A 53 -7.96 -7.02 -0.42
C PRO A 53 -8.46 -7.05 -1.86
N GLN A 54 -8.26 -8.18 -2.53
CA GLN A 54 -8.71 -8.41 -3.92
C GLN A 54 -8.11 -7.44 -4.94
N THR A 55 -6.91 -6.94 -4.71
CA THR A 55 -6.10 -6.24 -5.71
C THR A 55 -4.81 -7.03 -5.95
N PHE A 56 -4.18 -6.79 -7.09
CA PHE A 56 -2.91 -7.41 -7.46
C PHE A 56 -2.19 -6.51 -8.44
N GLU A 57 -0.94 -6.15 -8.13
CA GLU A 57 -0.05 -5.43 -9.03
C GLU A 57 0.68 -6.47 -9.90
N ASP A 58 0.17 -6.71 -11.10
CA ASP A 58 0.63 -7.83 -11.94
C ASP A 58 2.06 -7.57 -12.48
N PRO A 59 3.04 -8.44 -12.18
CA PRO A 59 4.42 -8.26 -12.62
C PRO A 59 4.61 -8.46 -14.13
N ASN A 60 3.57 -8.88 -14.86
CA ASN A 60 3.58 -9.04 -16.30
C ASN A 60 2.87 -7.91 -17.04
N VAL A 61 2.31 -6.93 -16.31
CA VAL A 61 1.65 -5.78 -16.91
C VAL A 61 2.51 -4.54 -16.67
N GLU A 62 2.86 -3.86 -17.75
CA GLU A 62 3.58 -2.59 -17.68
C GLU A 62 2.64 -1.50 -17.15
N GLU A 63 3.03 -0.90 -16.02
CA GLU A 63 2.28 0.09 -15.28
C GLU A 63 2.64 1.52 -15.72
N GLU A 64 3.93 1.73 -15.95
CA GLU A 64 4.57 2.92 -16.51
C GLU A 64 5.75 2.45 -17.38
N VAL A 65 6.29 3.31 -18.25
CA VAL A 65 7.35 2.91 -19.20
C VAL A 65 8.53 2.27 -18.46
N GLY A 66 8.74 0.97 -18.68
CA GLY A 66 9.79 0.16 -18.08
C GLY A 66 9.57 -0.28 -16.63
N LEU A 67 8.37 -0.08 -16.07
CA LEU A 67 8.01 -0.45 -14.70
C LEU A 67 6.81 -1.41 -14.70
N TYR A 68 6.93 -2.50 -13.95
CA TYR A 68 5.94 -3.56 -13.81
C TYR A 68 5.54 -3.69 -12.33
N GLY A 69 4.35 -4.23 -12.04
CA GLY A 69 3.90 -4.41 -10.66
C GLY A 69 4.83 -5.31 -9.83
N ASP A 70 4.82 -5.14 -8.51
CA ASP A 70 5.65 -5.89 -7.56
C ASP A 70 5.12 -7.31 -7.23
N GLY A 71 3.95 -7.67 -7.76
CA GLY A 71 3.31 -8.95 -7.53
C GLY A 71 2.59 -9.07 -6.19
N ASP A 72 2.33 -7.98 -5.49
CA ASP A 72 1.61 -7.96 -4.23
C ASP A 72 0.24 -7.24 -4.36
N PRO A 73 -0.64 -7.35 -3.35
CA PRO A 73 -1.85 -6.53 -3.32
C PRO A 73 -1.49 -5.06 -3.10
N LEU A 74 -2.21 -4.18 -3.80
CA LEU A 74 -2.03 -2.73 -3.75
C LEU A 74 -1.95 -2.17 -2.33
N ASP A 75 -0.90 -1.39 -2.05
CA ASP A 75 -0.60 -0.84 -0.74
C ASP A 75 -1.44 0.39 -0.39
N LEU A 76 -1.87 0.45 0.87
CA LEU A 76 -2.71 1.51 1.44
C LEU A 76 -2.03 2.17 2.65
N ILE A 77 -2.08 3.50 2.68
CA ILE A 77 -1.61 4.35 3.77
C ILE A 77 -2.80 5.11 4.33
N GLU A 78 -3.21 4.77 5.54
CA GLU A 78 -4.31 5.44 6.23
C GLU A 78 -3.78 6.66 7.02
N VAL A 79 -4.28 7.84 6.64
CA VAL A 79 -3.74 9.14 7.07
C VAL A 79 -4.65 9.92 8.02
N GLY A 80 -5.61 9.25 8.66
CA GLY A 80 -6.44 9.84 9.69
C GLY A 80 -5.63 10.40 10.86
N ARG A 81 -6.32 10.92 11.87
CA ARG A 81 -5.71 11.62 12.99
C ARG A 81 -4.60 10.81 13.65
N PRO A 82 -3.50 11.47 14.11
CA PRO A 82 -2.38 10.78 14.75
C PRO A 82 -2.72 9.89 15.96
N ALA A 83 -3.83 10.19 16.66
CA ALA A 83 -4.29 9.39 17.80
C ALA A 83 -4.92 8.05 17.39
N THR A 84 -5.31 7.88 16.12
CA THR A 84 -5.94 6.66 15.62
C THR A 84 -4.87 5.65 15.22
N GLN A 85 -4.77 4.59 16.01
CA GLN A 85 -3.91 3.43 15.77
C GLN A 85 -4.79 2.19 15.71
N TYR A 86 -4.82 1.54 14.54
CA TYR A 86 -5.54 0.29 14.33
C TYR A 86 -4.68 -0.91 14.72
N HIS A 87 -5.26 -2.12 14.72
CA HIS A 87 -4.55 -3.35 15.03
C HIS A 87 -4.19 -4.13 13.75
N THR A 88 -3.06 -4.85 13.77
CA THR A 88 -2.73 -5.81 12.71
C THR A 88 -3.87 -6.82 12.54
N GLY A 89 -4.28 -7.07 11.29
CA GLY A 89 -5.41 -7.92 10.93
C GLY A 89 -6.78 -7.23 10.99
N GLN A 90 -6.85 -5.99 11.46
CA GLN A 90 -8.11 -5.25 11.48
C GLN A 90 -8.52 -4.88 10.05
N ILE A 91 -9.80 -5.11 9.72
CA ILE A 91 -10.41 -4.63 8.48
C ILE A 91 -11.12 -3.31 8.76
N ILE A 92 -10.73 -2.26 8.06
CA ILE A 92 -11.33 -0.93 8.20
C ILE A 92 -11.90 -0.43 6.87
N SER A 93 -13.00 0.32 6.97
CA SER A 93 -13.61 1.03 5.83
C SER A 93 -12.90 2.36 5.65
N VAL A 94 -12.55 2.69 4.40
CA VAL A 94 -11.74 3.86 4.08
C VAL A 94 -12.25 4.55 2.81
N LYS A 95 -11.95 5.83 2.66
CA LYS A 95 -12.12 6.60 1.42
C LYS A 95 -10.76 6.88 0.79
N ILE A 96 -10.65 6.59 -0.50
CA ILE A 96 -9.46 6.90 -1.31
C ILE A 96 -9.37 8.40 -1.54
N LEU A 97 -8.17 8.96 -1.36
CA LEU A 97 -7.86 10.38 -1.53
C LEU A 97 -6.87 10.64 -2.67
N GLY A 98 -5.94 9.74 -2.91
CA GLY A 98 -4.91 9.87 -3.94
C GLY A 98 -3.93 8.70 -3.94
N ALA A 99 -2.84 8.82 -4.69
CA ALA A 99 -1.80 7.78 -4.75
C ALA A 99 -0.42 8.38 -4.98
N LEU A 100 0.63 7.72 -4.46
CA LEU A 100 2.03 7.99 -4.81
C LEU A 100 2.60 6.78 -5.53
N GLY A 101 3.28 7.00 -6.65
CA GLY A 101 3.96 5.94 -7.38
C GLY A 101 5.39 5.78 -6.90
N LEU A 102 5.65 4.86 -5.97
CA LEU A 102 7.01 4.52 -5.56
C LEU A 102 7.64 3.66 -6.65
N VAL A 103 8.93 3.88 -6.91
CA VAL A 103 9.75 2.95 -7.69
C VAL A 103 10.65 2.23 -6.70
N ASP A 104 10.34 0.98 -6.41
CA ASP A 104 11.05 0.16 -5.43
C ASP A 104 11.72 -1.01 -6.14
N GLY A 105 13.06 -1.07 -6.10
CA GLY A 105 13.79 -2.16 -6.77
C GLY A 105 13.65 -2.22 -8.30
N GLY A 106 13.07 -1.20 -8.93
CA GLY A 106 12.74 -1.19 -10.37
C GLY A 106 11.30 -1.63 -10.67
N GLU A 107 10.49 -1.89 -9.64
CA GLU A 107 9.08 -2.24 -9.74
C GLU A 107 8.21 -1.01 -9.47
N ALA A 108 7.03 -0.97 -10.08
CA ALA A 108 5.96 -0.05 -9.74
C ALA A 108 5.32 -0.53 -8.44
N ASP A 109 5.38 0.31 -7.42
CA ASP A 109 4.86 0.02 -6.10
C ASP A 109 3.93 1.19 -5.68
N TRP A 110 2.63 1.01 -5.90
CA TRP A 110 1.67 2.10 -5.74
C TRP A 110 1.19 2.23 -4.29
N LYS A 111 1.40 3.40 -3.70
CA LYS A 111 0.92 3.73 -2.34
C LYS A 111 -0.38 4.53 -2.40
N ILE A 112 -1.51 3.88 -2.18
CA ILE A 112 -2.82 4.54 -2.11
C ILE A 112 -2.99 5.25 -0.78
N ILE A 113 -3.31 6.54 -0.84
CA ILE A 113 -3.56 7.37 0.34
C ILE A 113 -5.06 7.34 0.64
N VAL A 114 -5.40 6.94 1.86
CA VAL A 114 -6.79 6.75 2.30
C VAL A 114 -7.06 7.39 3.65
N ILE A 115 -8.32 7.71 3.94
CA ILE A 115 -8.77 8.13 5.27
C ILE A 115 -9.87 7.19 5.77
N ALA A 116 -9.79 6.79 7.03
CA ALA A 116 -10.80 5.93 7.64
C ALA A 116 -12.16 6.62 7.80
N THR A 117 -13.25 5.85 7.69
CA THR A 117 -14.63 6.36 7.77
C THR A 117 -15.03 6.91 9.13
N ASP A 118 -14.33 6.49 10.18
CA ASP A 118 -14.49 6.95 11.56
C ASP A 118 -13.58 8.14 11.90
N ASP A 119 -12.75 8.61 10.96
CA ASP A 119 -11.98 9.84 11.17
C ASP A 119 -12.94 11.03 11.29
N PRO A 120 -12.83 11.88 12.32
CA PRO A 120 -13.78 12.98 12.46
C PRO A 120 -13.58 14.15 11.46
N LEU A 121 -12.58 14.09 10.56
CA LEU A 121 -12.47 14.94 9.36
C LEU A 121 -12.87 14.21 8.06
N PHE A 122 -13.38 12.98 8.14
CA PHE A 122 -13.75 12.16 6.99
C PHE A 122 -14.58 12.93 5.97
N ASP A 123 -15.68 13.59 6.37
CA ASP A 123 -16.57 14.30 5.44
C ASP A 123 -15.91 15.51 4.76
N ARG A 124 -14.86 16.07 5.36
CA ARG A 124 -14.18 17.28 4.88
C ARG A 124 -13.03 16.97 3.93
N ILE A 125 -12.40 15.81 4.06
CA ILE A 125 -11.24 15.42 3.25
C ILE A 125 -11.72 14.49 2.14
N ASN A 126 -11.84 15.00 0.90
CA ASN A 126 -12.41 14.26 -0.22
C ASN A 126 -11.44 14.07 -1.40
N ASP A 127 -10.35 14.80 -1.46
CA ASP A 127 -9.26 14.63 -2.44
C ASP A 127 -7.90 14.88 -1.77
N ILE A 128 -6.82 14.64 -2.50
CA ILE A 128 -5.45 14.77 -2.04
C ILE A 128 -5.10 16.21 -1.60
N ASN A 129 -5.71 17.21 -2.23
CA ASN A 129 -5.49 18.62 -1.87
C ASN A 129 -6.19 19.00 -0.55
N ASP A 130 -7.34 18.39 -0.26
CA ASP A 130 -8.03 18.61 1.02
C ASP A 130 -7.21 18.03 2.17
N LEU A 131 -6.55 16.88 1.93
CA LEU A 131 -5.65 16.26 2.89
C LEU A 131 -4.52 17.22 3.26
N GLU A 132 -3.81 17.77 2.27
CA GLU A 132 -2.69 18.66 2.53
C GLU A 132 -3.13 19.97 3.22
N SER A 133 -4.38 20.40 2.99
CA SER A 133 -4.97 21.56 3.67
C SER A 133 -5.33 21.25 5.14
N ALA A 134 -5.83 20.04 5.42
CA ALA A 134 -6.25 19.62 6.76
C ALA A 134 -5.07 19.14 7.62
N TYR A 135 -4.15 18.39 7.02
CA TYR A 135 -2.94 17.82 7.62
C TYR A 135 -1.72 18.19 6.77
N PRO A 136 -1.19 19.41 6.93
CA PRO A 136 -0.05 19.89 6.15
C PRO A 136 1.18 19.01 6.27
N ASN A 137 1.91 18.86 5.15
CA ASN A 137 3.10 18.03 5.00
C ASN A 137 2.87 16.53 5.11
N THR A 138 1.63 16.05 5.06
CA THR A 138 1.36 14.60 5.09
C THR A 138 1.93 13.94 3.85
N ILE A 139 1.71 14.50 2.67
CA ILE A 139 2.15 13.90 1.40
C ILE A 139 3.68 13.90 1.31
N SER A 140 4.33 15.01 1.67
CA SER A 140 5.78 15.10 1.71
C SER A 140 6.37 14.17 2.76
N GLY A 141 5.76 14.05 3.94
CA GLY A 141 6.15 13.11 4.97
C GLY A 141 6.12 11.67 4.49
N ILE A 142 5.02 11.24 3.84
CA ILE A 142 4.90 9.89 3.26
C ILE A 142 6.00 9.66 2.24
N ARG A 143 6.15 10.60 1.30
CA ARG A 143 7.15 10.50 0.24
C ARG A 143 8.57 10.37 0.80
N GLU A 144 8.94 11.17 1.79
CA GLU A 144 10.29 11.09 2.37
C GLU A 144 10.47 9.82 3.21
N TRP A 145 9.44 9.33 3.91
CA TRP A 145 9.55 8.05 4.61
C TRP A 145 9.88 6.91 3.63
N PHE A 146 9.11 6.77 2.54
CA PHE A 146 9.35 5.72 1.54
C PHE A 146 10.60 5.95 0.68
N ARG A 147 11.09 7.20 0.56
CA ARG A 147 12.38 7.49 -0.09
C ARG A 147 13.55 6.87 0.66
N TRP A 148 13.52 6.96 2.00
CA TRP A 148 14.68 6.70 2.84
C TRP A 148 14.62 5.39 3.65
N TYR A 149 13.46 4.74 3.78
CA TYR A 149 13.29 3.63 4.74
C TYR A 149 14.24 2.43 4.52
N LYS A 150 14.68 2.17 3.28
CA LYS A 150 15.64 1.11 2.93
C LYS A 150 17.10 1.54 3.03
N TYR A 151 17.39 2.84 3.20
CA TYR A 151 18.76 3.33 3.23
C TYR A 151 19.57 2.78 4.42
N PRO A 152 19.07 2.77 5.67
CA PRO A 152 19.86 2.28 6.81
C PRO A 152 20.21 0.79 6.73
N THR A 153 19.39 -0.04 6.07
CA THR A 153 19.59 -1.50 6.00
C THR A 153 20.19 -1.98 4.69
N HIS A 154 19.94 -1.27 3.58
CA HIS A 154 20.31 -1.72 2.23
C HIS A 154 21.06 -0.66 1.43
N GLY A 155 21.26 0.56 1.95
CA GLY A 155 21.89 1.66 1.22
C GLY A 155 21.07 2.15 0.01
N VAL A 156 19.79 1.77 -0.08
CA VAL A 156 18.90 2.11 -1.20
C VAL A 156 18.13 3.38 -0.89
N ILE A 157 18.12 4.31 -1.85
CA ILE A 157 17.25 5.49 -1.86
C ILE A 157 16.24 5.28 -2.99
N ASN A 158 14.96 5.16 -2.63
CA ASN A 158 13.92 4.94 -3.63
C ASN A 158 13.60 6.23 -4.40
N SER A 159 13.07 6.06 -5.61
CA SER A 159 12.59 7.16 -6.44
C SER A 159 11.08 7.09 -6.61
N PHE A 160 10.49 8.08 -7.29
CA PHE A 160 9.05 8.15 -7.49
C PHE A 160 8.71 8.45 -8.94
N MET A 161 7.66 7.81 -9.42
CA MET A 161 6.97 8.14 -10.66
C MET A 161 6.45 9.57 -10.62
N HIS A 162 6.26 10.17 -11.81
CA HIS A 162 5.73 11.53 -11.97
C HIS A 162 6.47 12.62 -11.15
N GLY A 163 7.77 12.43 -10.90
CA GLY A 163 8.57 13.37 -10.10
C GLY A 163 8.15 13.44 -8.62
N GLY A 164 7.47 12.42 -8.10
CA GLY A 164 7.00 12.38 -6.71
C GLY A 164 5.77 13.25 -6.43
N GLN A 165 5.04 13.65 -7.47
CA GLN A 165 3.74 14.30 -7.34
C GLN A 165 2.64 13.24 -7.12
N PRO A 166 1.71 13.46 -6.19
CA PRO A 166 0.63 12.53 -5.97
C PRO A 166 -0.40 12.59 -7.11
N LEU A 167 -0.99 11.45 -7.42
CA LEU A 167 -2.20 11.37 -8.22
C LEU A 167 -3.42 11.77 -7.35
N ASN A 168 -4.39 12.44 -7.97
CA ASN A 168 -5.65 12.78 -7.31
C ASN A 168 -6.54 11.56 -7.08
N ARG A 169 -7.64 11.78 -6.33
CA ARG A 169 -8.59 10.72 -5.98
C ARG A 169 -9.08 9.93 -7.19
N ARG A 170 -9.46 10.61 -8.27
CA ARG A 170 -10.04 9.94 -9.46
C ARG A 170 -9.06 8.91 -10.04
N LYS A 171 -7.81 9.32 -10.28
CA LYS A 171 -6.77 8.44 -10.80
C LYS A 171 -6.44 7.29 -9.85
N ALA A 172 -6.43 7.55 -8.53
CA ALA A 172 -6.22 6.51 -7.53
C ALA A 172 -7.37 5.48 -7.48
N VAL A 173 -8.61 5.92 -7.67
CA VAL A 173 -9.77 5.00 -7.81
C VAL A 173 -9.65 4.16 -9.07
N ASP A 174 -9.27 4.76 -10.20
CA ASP A 174 -9.06 4.03 -11.47
C ASP A 174 -7.96 2.97 -11.31
N LEU A 175 -6.89 3.29 -10.58
CA LEU A 175 -5.80 2.38 -10.26
C LEU A 175 -6.27 1.18 -9.42
N VAL A 176 -7.01 1.42 -8.33
CA VAL A 176 -7.60 0.35 -7.50
C VAL A 176 -8.54 -0.54 -8.31
N ALA A 177 -9.36 0.05 -9.18
CA ALA A 177 -10.27 -0.72 -10.03
C ALA A 177 -9.50 -1.61 -11.03
N ARG A 178 -8.40 -1.10 -11.60
CA ARG A 178 -7.55 -1.87 -12.52
C ARG A 178 -6.85 -3.03 -11.83
N THR A 179 -6.23 -2.81 -10.67
CA THR A 179 -5.56 -3.89 -9.92
C THR A 179 -6.55 -4.92 -9.40
N HIS A 180 -7.80 -4.55 -9.16
CA HIS A 180 -8.88 -5.51 -8.90
C HIS A 180 -9.22 -6.38 -10.12
N VAL A 181 -9.22 -5.81 -11.33
CA VAL A 181 -9.38 -6.59 -12.58
C VAL A 181 -8.21 -7.56 -12.78
N MET A 182 -6.98 -7.14 -12.51
CA MET A 182 -5.80 -8.01 -12.55
C MET A 182 -5.92 -9.15 -11.55
N TRP A 183 -6.31 -8.85 -10.31
CA TRP A 183 -6.58 -9.86 -9.29
C TRP A 183 -7.63 -10.87 -9.74
N LYS A 184 -8.74 -10.40 -10.34
CA LYS A 184 -9.78 -11.29 -10.86
C LYS A 184 -9.24 -12.21 -11.95
N ARG A 185 -8.50 -11.67 -12.91
CA ARG A 185 -7.88 -12.47 -13.98
C ARG A 185 -6.94 -13.53 -13.44
N ARG A 186 -6.19 -13.22 -12.38
CA ARG A 186 -5.17 -14.11 -11.84
C ARG A 186 -5.69 -15.14 -10.84
N PHE A 187 -6.71 -14.79 -10.06
CA PHE A 187 -7.12 -15.55 -8.87
C PHE A 187 -8.63 -15.82 -8.77
N SER A 188 -9.47 -15.18 -9.58
CA SER A 188 -10.91 -15.48 -9.57
C SER A 188 -11.18 -16.79 -10.32
N PRO A 189 -12.07 -17.67 -9.80
CA PRO A 189 -12.46 -18.91 -10.47
C PRO A 189 -13.01 -18.69 -11.88
N ASP A 190 -13.58 -17.51 -12.17
CA ASP A 190 -14.15 -17.17 -13.48
C ASP A 190 -13.10 -16.83 -14.56
N SER A 191 -11.81 -16.87 -14.23
CA SER A 191 -10.70 -16.51 -15.13
C SER A 191 -10.53 -17.44 -16.35
N GLU A 192 -11.11 -18.64 -16.35
CA GLU A 192 -11.14 -19.53 -17.53
C GLU A 192 -12.04 -19.03 -18.68
N SER A 193 -12.84 -17.97 -18.48
CA SER A 193 -13.79 -17.47 -19.49
C SER A 193 -13.28 -16.36 -20.42
N TYR A 194 -12.05 -15.88 -20.23
CA TYR A 194 -11.45 -14.84 -21.10
C TYR A 194 -10.21 -15.36 -21.84
N GLY A 195 -10.36 -16.50 -22.50
CA GLY A 195 -9.45 -16.95 -23.55
C GLY A 195 -9.95 -16.49 -24.91
N VAL A 196 -9.20 -15.62 -25.58
CA VAL A 196 -9.14 -15.53 -27.05
C VAL A 196 -7.68 -15.53 -27.45
#